data_AF-A0AAP5UYV4-F1
#
_entry.id   AF-A0AAP5UYV4-F1
#
_cell.length_a   1.000
_cell.length_b   1.000
_cell.length_c   1.000
_cell.angle_alpha   90.00
_cell.angle_beta   90.00
_cell.angle_gamma   90.00
#
_symmetry.space_group_name_H-M   'P 1'
#
loop_
_entity.id
_entity.type
_entity.pdbx_description
1 polymer ?
#
loop_
_entity_poly.entity_id
_entity_poly.type
_entity_poly.pdbx_seq_one_letter_code
_entity_poly.pdbx_strand_id
1 'polypeptide(L)'
;MNSTSLGVRGRAPWVKAGTAYALIVFVIGFALGAVRVLVLVPHLGATASVVLETPIMLAASWKVAQWSVQRFNLQPDRRSCLLMGIVAFIVLMVAELGVAVFAFDESPAQYVSGIGSIAGGIGFAAQICFAGFPWLQAYRH
;
A
#
# COMPACT_ATOMS: atom_id res chain seq x y z
N MET A 1 30.09 -10.71 -35.47
CA MET A 1 28.66 -10.36 -35.67
C MET A 1 27.83 -11.60 -35.38
N ASN A 2 27.15 -11.63 -34.23
CA ASN A 2 25.91 -12.39 -34.01
C ASN A 2 25.34 -11.93 -32.66
N SER A 3 24.65 -10.81 -32.73
CA SER A 3 23.85 -10.23 -31.66
C SER A 3 22.44 -10.78 -31.83
N THR A 4 22.00 -11.70 -30.97
CA THR A 4 20.57 -11.95 -30.61
C THR A 4 20.47 -13.15 -29.66
N SER A 5 21.12 -13.08 -28.50
CA SER A 5 20.55 -13.75 -27.34
C SER A 5 19.43 -12.85 -26.80
N LEU A 6 18.22 -13.05 -27.32
CA LEU A 6 16.98 -12.52 -26.73
C LEU A 6 16.78 -13.20 -25.37
N GLY A 7 17.55 -12.72 -24.38
CA GLY A 7 17.40 -13.07 -22.99
C GLY A 7 16.07 -12.53 -22.50
N VAL A 8 15.05 -13.40 -22.48
CA VAL A 8 13.79 -13.23 -21.75
C VAL A 8 14.07 -13.22 -20.24
N ARG A 9 14.79 -12.20 -19.74
CA ARG A 9 15.15 -12.06 -18.32
C ARG A 9 15.14 -10.64 -17.78
N GLY A 10 14.47 -9.70 -18.44
CA GLY A 10 14.11 -8.40 -17.86
C GLY A 10 12.91 -8.51 -16.92
N ARG A 11 12.96 -9.34 -15.88
CA ARG A 11 11.90 -9.35 -14.85
C ARG A 11 12.05 -8.07 -14.04
N ALA A 12 11.31 -7.02 -14.38
CA ALA A 12 11.18 -5.78 -13.62
C ALA A 12 10.97 -6.10 -12.12
N PRO A 13 12.02 -6.09 -11.29
CA PRO A 13 11.94 -6.61 -9.92
C PRO A 13 11.06 -5.71 -9.04
N TRP A 14 10.94 -4.43 -9.42
CA TRP A 14 10.10 -3.41 -8.80
C TRP A 14 8.60 -3.71 -8.94
N VAL A 15 8.14 -4.37 -10.02
CA VAL A 15 6.73 -4.79 -10.13
C VAL A 15 6.42 -5.84 -9.08
N LYS A 16 7.24 -6.90 -9.01
CA LYS A 16 7.05 -7.99 -8.04
C LYS A 16 7.17 -7.50 -6.61
N ALA A 17 8.15 -6.63 -6.35
CA ALA A 17 8.32 -6.01 -5.05
C ALA A 17 7.14 -5.12 -4.68
N GLY A 18 6.64 -4.31 -5.62
CA GLY A 18 5.50 -3.43 -5.40
C GLY A 18 4.22 -4.21 -5.13
N THR A 19 3.95 -5.25 -5.93
CA THR A 19 2.80 -6.14 -5.71
C THR A 19 2.90 -6.88 -4.37
N ALA A 20 4.06 -7.45 -4.02
CA ALA A 20 4.22 -8.14 -2.75
C ALA A 20 4.06 -7.18 -1.56
N TYR A 21 4.65 -5.98 -1.66
CA TYR A 21 4.51 -4.93 -0.65
C TYR A 21 3.04 -4.53 -0.45
N ALA A 22 2.31 -4.27 -1.54
CA ALA A 22 0.89 -3.93 -1.50
C ALA A 22 0.05 -5.05 -0.90
N LEU A 23 0.23 -6.30 -1.32
CA LEU A 23 -0.59 -7.41 -0.83
C LEU A 23 -0.37 -7.66 0.67
N ILE A 24 0.88 -7.61 1.14
CA ILE A 24 1.18 -7.81 2.56
C ILE A 24 0.56 -6.69 3.40
N VAL A 25 0.75 -5.43 3.00
CA VAL A 25 0.19 -4.30 3.73
C VAL A 25 -1.33 -4.25 3.62
N PHE A 26 -1.91 -4.63 2.49
CA PHE A 26 -3.35 -4.76 2.32
C PHE A 26 -3.95 -5.77 3.29
N VAL A 27 -3.36 -6.96 3.42
CA VAL A 27 -3.84 -7.98 4.37
C VAL A 27 -3.76 -7.49 5.81
N ILE A 28 -2.64 -6.86 6.18
CA ILE A 28 -2.46 -6.27 7.52
C ILE A 28 -3.50 -5.17 7.75
N GLY A 29 -3.67 -4.27 6.78
CA GLY A 29 -4.58 -3.14 6.87
C GLY A 29 -6.04 -3.55 6.87
N PHE A 30 -6.42 -4.56 6.09
CA PHE A 30 -7.77 -5.13 6.09
C PHE A 30 -8.08 -5.80 7.44
N ALA A 31 -7.14 -6.56 8.01
CA ALA A 31 -7.31 -7.18 9.31
C ALA A 31 -7.44 -6.13 10.43
N LEU A 32 -6.57 -5.13 10.44
CA LEU A 32 -6.66 -4.02 11.40
C LEU A 32 -7.95 -3.23 11.21
N GLY A 33 -8.37 -2.97 9.96
CA GLY A 33 -9.58 -2.24 9.65
C GLY A 33 -10.85 -2.98 10.09
N ALA A 34 -10.87 -4.31 9.91
CA ALA A 34 -11.94 -5.16 10.44
C ALA A 34 -11.99 -5.11 11.97
N VAL A 35 -10.84 -5.22 12.65
CA VAL A 35 -10.75 -5.06 14.11
C VAL A 35 -11.20 -3.66 14.54
N ARG A 36 -10.82 -2.62 13.78
CA ARG A 36 -11.24 -1.25 14.04
C ARG A 36 -12.75 -1.13 14.02
N VAL A 37 -13.39 -1.56 12.95
CA VAL A 37 -14.85 -1.42 12.77
C VAL A 37 -15.63 -2.29 13.75
N LEU A 38 -15.21 -3.54 13.97
CA LEU A 38 -15.94 -4.49 14.80
C LEU A 38 -15.72 -4.28 16.30
N VAL A 39 -14.52 -3.84 16.69
CA VAL A 39 -14.12 -3.73 18.11
C VAL A 39 -13.90 -2.28 18.52
N LEU A 40 -13.08 -1.50 17.81
CA LEU A 40 -12.71 -0.17 18.31
C LEU A 40 -13.84 0.87 18.13
N VAL A 41 -14.53 0.91 16.99
CA VAL A 41 -15.63 1.86 16.72
C VAL A 41 -16.72 1.82 17.79
N PRO A 42 -17.25 0.66 18.21
CA PRO A 42 -18.28 0.62 19.25
C PRO A 42 -17.80 1.07 20.64
N HIS A 43 -16.48 1.07 20.91
CA HIS A 43 -15.93 1.42 22.24
C HIS A 43 -15.34 2.83 22.30
N LEU A 44 -14.70 3.30 21.21
CA LEU A 44 -13.90 4.54 21.16
C LEU A 44 -14.47 5.56 20.16
N GLY A 45 -15.46 5.18 19.36
CA GLY A 45 -16.00 6.00 18.27
C GLY A 45 -15.14 5.98 17.00
N ALA A 46 -15.71 6.43 15.88
CA ALA A 46 -15.10 6.29 14.55
C ALA A 46 -13.74 7.02 14.43
N THR A 47 -13.65 8.26 14.92
CA THR A 47 -12.47 9.11 14.71
C THR A 47 -11.27 8.68 15.56
N ALA A 48 -11.45 8.42 16.85
CA ALA A 48 -10.35 8.02 17.74
C ALA A 48 -9.75 6.68 17.30
N SER A 49 -10.60 5.77 16.83
CA SER A 49 -10.18 4.46 16.33
C SER A 49 -9.27 4.57 15.08
N VAL A 50 -9.60 5.48 14.16
CA VAL A 50 -8.77 5.74 12.97
C VAL A 50 -7.42 6.36 13.38
N VAL A 51 -7.42 7.32 14.31
CA VAL A 51 -6.21 7.99 14.77
C VAL A 51 -5.24 7.01 15.44
N LEU A 52 -5.74 6.02 16.18
CA LEU A 52 -4.90 4.99 16.79
C LEU A 52 -4.36 3.97 15.78
N GLU A 53 -5.17 3.60 14.79
CA GLU A 53 -4.79 2.62 13.78
C GLU A 53 -3.75 3.17 12.79
N THR A 54 -3.92 4.41 12.35
CA THR A 54 -3.07 5.05 11.33
C THR A 54 -1.56 4.95 11.62
N PRO A 55 -1.04 5.30 12.82
CA PRO A 55 0.39 5.19 13.11
C PRO A 55 0.88 3.73 13.14
N ILE A 56 0.04 2.79 13.57
CA ILE A 56 0.38 1.37 13.59
C ILE A 56 0.51 0.85 12.14
N MET A 57 -0.44 1.21 11.27
CA MET A 57 -0.38 0.90 9.84
C MET A 57 0.85 1.50 9.17
N LEU A 58 1.19 2.76 9.45
CA LEU A 58 2.36 3.41 8.87
C LEU A 58 3.66 2.73 9.33
N ALA A 59 3.76 2.37 10.61
CA ALA A 59 4.93 1.64 11.14
C ALA A 59 5.07 0.23 10.52
N ALA A 60 3.96 -0.50 10.36
CA ALA A 60 3.96 -1.78 9.69
C ALA A 60 4.38 -1.65 8.22
N SER A 61 3.78 -0.70 7.51
CA SER A 61 4.10 -0.37 6.12
C SER A 61 5.58 -0.04 5.93
N TRP A 62 6.17 0.75 6.83
CA TRP A 62 7.59 1.07 6.79
C TRP A 62 8.47 -0.18 6.84
N LYS A 63 8.17 -1.11 7.76
CA LYS A 63 8.92 -2.37 7.90
C LYS A 63 8.77 -3.26 6.67
N VAL A 64 7.55 -3.39 6.13
CA VAL A 64 7.30 -4.22 4.94
C VAL A 64 7.95 -3.61 3.70
N ALA A 65 7.97 -2.27 3.57
CA ALA A 65 8.68 -1.58 2.50
C ALA A 65 10.18 -1.90 2.56
N GLN A 66 10.80 -1.79 3.73
CA GLN A 66 12.22 -2.08 3.93
C GLN A 66 12.54 -3.53 3.59
N TRP A 67 11.74 -4.45 4.12
CA TRP A 67 11.86 -5.89 3.85
C TRP A 67 11.74 -6.17 2.35
N SER A 68 10.80 -5.54 1.65
CA SER A 68 10.58 -5.75 0.21
C SER A 68 11.76 -5.20 -0.61
N VAL A 69 12.26 -4.01 -0.30
CA VAL A 69 13.44 -3.43 -0.97
C VAL A 69 14.66 -4.33 -0.82
N GLN A 70 14.90 -4.87 0.39
CA GLN A 70 16.00 -5.79 0.65
C GLN A 70 15.79 -7.15 -0.04
N ARG A 71 14.58 -7.71 0.05
CA ARG A 71 14.26 -9.05 -0.46
C ARG A 71 14.34 -9.15 -1.98
N PHE A 72 14.01 -8.07 -2.68
CA PHE A 72 14.04 -7.98 -4.13
C PHE A 72 15.30 -7.27 -4.68
N ASN A 73 16.25 -6.94 -3.79
CA ASN A 73 17.55 -6.36 -4.12
C ASN A 73 17.44 -5.12 -5.02
N LEU A 74 16.54 -4.20 -4.64
CA LEU A 74 16.29 -2.96 -5.40
C LEU A 74 17.34 -1.86 -5.13
N GLN A 75 18.31 -2.12 -4.25
CA GLN A 75 19.36 -1.15 -3.92
C GLN A 75 20.45 -1.12 -5.00
N PRO A 76 20.95 0.07 -5.44
CA PRO A 76 20.64 1.42 -4.99
C PRO A 76 19.72 2.21 -5.97
N ASP A 77 18.93 1.53 -6.79
CA ASP A 77 18.18 2.20 -7.85
C ASP A 77 16.94 2.94 -7.31
N ARG A 78 17.11 4.24 -7.10
CA ARG A 78 16.06 5.17 -6.64
C ARG A 78 14.82 5.14 -7.54
N ARG A 79 15.01 4.96 -8.85
CA ARG A 79 13.88 4.88 -9.81
C ARG A 79 13.08 3.61 -9.58
N SER A 80 13.75 2.49 -9.35
CA SER A 80 13.09 1.22 -9.01
C SER A 80 12.31 1.30 -7.69
N CYS A 81 12.82 1.99 -6.67
CA CYS A 81 12.08 2.22 -5.42
C CYS A 81 10.82 3.09 -5.62
N LEU A 82 10.91 4.15 -6.43
CA LEU A 82 9.75 4.98 -6.76
C LEU A 82 8.69 4.19 -7.55
N LEU A 83 9.11 3.43 -8.57
CA LEU A 83 8.22 2.59 -9.36
C LEU A 83 7.57 1.50 -8.52
N MET A 84 8.30 0.90 -7.58
CA MET A 84 7.76 -0.04 -6.60
C MET A 84 6.64 0.59 -5.78
N GLY A 85 6.83 1.82 -5.28
CA GLY A 85 5.81 2.57 -4.54
C GLY A 85 4.56 2.87 -5.37
N ILE A 86 4.74 3.29 -6.63
CA ILE A 86 3.63 3.54 -7.57
C ILE A 86 2.83 2.26 -7.85
N VAL A 87 3.53 1.16 -8.17
CA VAL A 87 2.87 -0.15 -8.39
C VAL A 87 2.12 -0.57 -7.14
N ALA A 88 2.72 -0.42 -5.96
CA ALA A 88 2.09 -0.80 -4.72
C ALA A 88 0.82 0.02 -4.46
N PHE A 89 0.86 1.33 -4.69
CA PHE A 89 -0.30 2.22 -4.57
C PHE A 89 -1.44 1.80 -5.51
N ILE A 90 -1.13 1.55 -6.79
CA ILE A 90 -2.15 1.13 -7.78
C ILE A 90 -2.78 -0.20 -7.37
N VAL A 91 -1.96 -1.20 -6.99
CA VAL A 91 -2.45 -2.51 -6.56
C VAL A 91 -3.34 -2.36 -5.32
N LEU A 92 -2.94 -1.53 -4.36
CA LEU A 92 -3.70 -1.29 -3.14
C LEU A 92 -5.05 -0.63 -3.42
N MET A 93 -5.08 0.43 -4.24
CA MET A 93 -6.31 1.11 -4.66
C MET A 93 -7.28 0.17 -5.38
N VAL A 94 -6.78 -0.68 -6.28
CA VAL A 94 -7.61 -1.66 -6.98
C VAL A 94 -8.15 -2.71 -6.02
N ALA A 95 -7.35 -3.15 -5.05
CA ALA A 95 -7.78 -4.12 -4.03
C ALA A 95 -8.86 -3.53 -3.12
N GLU A 96 -8.70 -2.28 -2.66
CA GLU A 96 -9.70 -1.59 -1.85
C GLU A 96 -11.00 -1.35 -2.61
N LEU A 97 -10.92 -0.86 -3.85
CA LEU A 97 -12.09 -0.68 -4.70
C LEU A 97 -12.79 -2.02 -4.95
N GLY A 98 -12.02 -3.09 -5.17
CA GLY A 98 -12.55 -4.44 -5.30
C GLY A 98 -13.30 -4.88 -4.04
N VAL A 99 -12.76 -4.63 -2.85
CA VAL A 99 -13.48 -4.93 -1.60
C VAL A 99 -14.73 -4.08 -1.45
N ALA A 100 -14.68 -2.79 -1.74
CA ALA A 100 -15.85 -1.90 -1.66
C ALA A 100 -16.99 -2.41 -2.57
N VAL A 101 -16.67 -2.74 -3.83
CA VAL A 101 -17.66 -3.18 -4.81
C VAL A 101 -18.13 -4.61 -4.54
N PHE A 102 -17.22 -5.56 -4.29
CA PHE A 102 -17.58 -6.99 -4.21
C PHE A 102 -17.98 -7.45 -2.81
N ALA A 103 -17.45 -6.85 -1.74
CA ALA A 103 -17.73 -7.27 -0.37
C ALA A 103 -18.77 -6.39 0.33
N PHE A 104 -18.81 -5.09 -0.01
CA PHE A 104 -19.72 -4.12 0.60
C PHE A 104 -20.84 -3.65 -0.33
N ASP A 105 -20.89 -4.16 -1.58
CA ASP A 105 -21.87 -3.79 -2.61
C ASP A 105 -21.94 -2.27 -2.87
N GLU A 106 -20.80 -1.59 -2.64
CA GLU A 106 -20.67 -0.15 -2.76
C GLU A 106 -20.27 0.22 -4.20
N SER A 107 -20.95 1.21 -4.78
CA SER A 107 -20.61 1.67 -6.12
C SER A 107 -19.26 2.41 -6.14
N PRO A 108 -18.51 2.40 -7.26
CA PRO A 108 -17.27 3.17 -7.38
C PRO A 108 -17.45 4.66 -7.10
N ALA A 109 -18.62 5.22 -7.42
CA ALA A 109 -18.95 6.61 -7.13
C ALA A 109 -19.10 6.87 -5.63
N GLN A 110 -19.69 5.93 -4.88
CA GLN A 110 -19.79 6.00 -3.43
C GLN A 110 -18.41 5.90 -2.77
N TYR A 111 -17.55 4.99 -3.23
CA TYR A 111 -16.16 4.90 -2.75
C TYR A 111 -15.42 6.25 -2.90
N VAL A 112 -15.50 6.88 -4.08
CA VAL A 112 -14.89 8.19 -4.33
C VAL A 112 -15.48 9.28 -3.44
N SER A 113 -16.79 9.24 -3.20
CA SER A 113 -17.44 10.17 -2.26
C SER A 113 -16.97 9.97 -0.81
N GLY A 114 -16.69 8.73 -0.43
CA GLY A 114 -16.18 8.35 0.89
C GLY A 114 -14.80 8.91 1.19
N ILE A 115 -13.94 9.06 0.16
CA ILE A 115 -12.63 9.72 0.28
C ILE A 115 -12.78 11.18 0.75
N GLY A 116 -13.88 11.85 0.40
CA GLY A 116 -14.17 13.22 0.82
C GLY A 116 -14.51 13.37 2.31
N SER A 117 -14.77 12.27 3.02
CA SER A 117 -14.98 12.31 4.48
C SER A 117 -13.67 12.52 5.25
N ILE A 118 -13.74 12.99 6.49
CA ILE A 118 -12.55 13.16 7.34
C ILE A 118 -11.77 11.84 7.50
N ALA A 119 -12.49 10.73 7.70
CA ALA A 119 -11.87 9.42 7.84
C ALA A 119 -11.26 8.91 6.52
N GLY A 120 -11.97 9.10 5.40
CA GLY A 120 -11.48 8.76 4.07
C GLY A 120 -10.25 9.56 3.67
N GLY A 121 -10.24 10.86 3.99
CA GLY A 121 -9.09 11.74 3.74
C GLY A 121 -7.85 11.34 4.54
N ILE A 122 -8.00 10.93 5.81
CA ILE A 122 -6.89 10.41 6.62
C ILE A 122 -6.37 9.10 6.01
N GLY A 123 -7.26 8.18 5.62
CA GLY A 123 -6.88 6.93 4.95
C GLY A 123 -6.11 7.18 3.66
N PHE A 124 -6.61 8.09 2.81
CA PHE A 124 -5.97 8.44 1.55
C PHE A 124 -4.60 9.11 1.76
N ALA A 125 -4.48 10.01 2.73
CA ALA A 125 -3.19 10.59 3.12
C ALA A 125 -2.20 9.52 3.58
N ALA A 126 -2.66 8.54 4.36
CA ALA A 126 -1.83 7.42 4.78
C ALA A 126 -1.38 6.55 3.60
N GLN A 127 -2.22 6.36 2.57
CA GLN A 127 -1.84 5.64 1.34
C GLN A 127 -0.76 6.39 0.53
N ILE A 128 -0.85 7.72 0.45
CA ILE A 128 0.21 8.53 -0.18
C ILE A 128 1.53 8.36 0.59
N CYS A 129 1.50 8.43 1.92
CA CYS A 129 2.68 8.18 2.76
C CYS A 129 3.25 6.76 2.52
N PHE A 130 2.39 5.75 2.49
CA PHE A 130 2.73 4.35 2.20
C PHE A 130 3.45 4.21 0.85
N ALA A 131 2.97 4.88 -0.19
CA ALA A 131 3.56 4.86 -1.53
C ALA A 131 4.94 5.54 -1.55
N GLY A 132 5.14 6.55 -0.71
CA GLY A 132 6.40 7.29 -0.58
C GLY A 132 7.48 6.57 0.24
N PHE A 133 7.13 5.58 1.06
CA PHE A 133 8.09 4.92 1.97
C PHE A 133 9.28 4.24 1.27
N PRO A 134 9.10 3.45 0.19
CA PRO A 134 10.23 2.85 -0.52
C PRO A 134 11.21 3.90 -1.05
N TRP A 135 10.70 5.04 -1.50
CA TRP A 135 11.51 6.15 -2.00
C TRP A 135 12.23 6.88 -0.86
N LEU A 136 11.54 7.24 0.22
CA LEU A 136 12.13 7.85 1.42
C LEU A 136 13.25 7.00 2.04
N GLN A 137 13.08 5.68 2.06
CA GLN A 137 14.10 4.75 2.57
C GLN A 137 15.35 4.72 1.69
N ALA A 138 15.21 4.97 0.38
CA ALA A 138 16.34 5.07 -0.54
C ALA A 138 17.19 6.35 -0.35
N TYR A 139 16.73 7.35 0.43
CA TYR A 139 17.51 8.54 0.79
C TYR A 139 18.27 8.42 2.11
N ARG A 140 17.98 7.41 2.93
CA ARG A 140 18.63 7.22 4.24
C ARG A 140 19.97 6.48 4.17
N HIS A 141 20.39 6.06 2.98
CA HIS A 141 21.65 5.39 2.68
C HIS A 141 22.38 6.14 1.56
#